data_AF-A0A6N7XBK9-F1
#
_entry.id   AF-A0A6N7XBK9-F1
#
_cell.length_a   1.000
_cell.length_b   1.000
_cell.length_c   1.000
_cell.angle_alpha   90.00
_cell.angle_beta   90.00
_cell.angle_gamma   90.00
#
_symmetry.space_group_name_H-M   'P 1'
#
loop_
_entity.id
_entity.type
_entity.pdbx_description
1 polymer ?
#
loop_
_entity_poly.entity_id
_entity_poly.type
_entity_poly.pdbx_seq_one_letter_code
_entity_poly.pdbx_strand_id
1 'polypeptide(L)'
;MDGDLDGKAVQGTTGEGDSGEQALAQEHEDIQEDGTQEVTGRAVDGAADYQAALKRQIADERVVFALKAADARSVKAARALLEEHDGDVAALVAAEPWLFEGTEGTSQSSSQTSAGGATGLEPAGASGGSDDQYMRRWERIAGLADEGKE
;
A
#
# COMPACT_ATOMS: atom_id res chain seq x y z
N MET A 1 -41.32 -54.52 80.61
CA MET A 1 -40.01 -54.34 81.26
C MET A 1 -39.10 -55.17 80.40
N ASP A 2 -38.38 -54.62 79.43
CA ASP A 2 -37.55 -53.43 79.51
C ASP A 2 -37.67 -52.57 78.23
N GLY A 3 -37.65 -51.25 78.42
CA GLY A 3 -37.49 -50.30 77.34
C GLY A 3 -36.02 -49.86 77.27
N ASP A 4 -35.57 -49.49 76.07
CA ASP A 4 -34.55 -48.46 75.90
C ASP A 4 -34.76 -47.78 74.55
N LEU A 5 -34.78 -46.46 74.60
CA LEU A 5 -34.96 -45.51 73.51
C LEU A 5 -33.57 -45.17 72.97
N ASP A 6 -33.38 -45.05 71.65
CA ASP A 6 -32.87 -43.85 70.95
C ASP A 6 -32.53 -44.19 69.49
N GLY A 7 -32.44 -43.19 68.60
CA GLY A 7 -31.90 -43.38 67.24
C GLY A 7 -32.79 -42.98 66.07
N LYS A 8 -33.25 -41.74 66.10
CA LYS A 8 -33.90 -40.93 65.07
C LYS A 8 -33.21 -40.93 63.67
N ALA A 9 -34.05 -40.95 62.62
CA ALA A 9 -33.90 -40.42 61.25
C ALA A 9 -32.73 -40.98 60.39
N VAL A 10 -32.89 -41.24 59.08
CA VAL A 10 -33.15 -40.23 58.04
C VAL A 10 -33.75 -40.92 56.81
N GLN A 11 -34.93 -40.43 56.39
CA GLN A 11 -35.35 -40.44 55.00
C GLN A 11 -34.56 -39.37 54.24
N GLY A 12 -33.99 -39.73 53.10
CA GLY A 12 -33.61 -38.85 52.01
C GLY A 12 -33.49 -39.74 50.78
N THR A 13 -34.53 -39.88 49.96
CA THR A 13 -34.85 -39.00 48.83
C THR A 13 -33.62 -38.34 48.22
N THR A 14 -33.40 -38.66 46.96
CA THR A 14 -33.05 -37.75 45.87
C THR A 14 -32.03 -38.44 44.98
N GLY A 15 -32.55 -39.24 44.05
CA GLY A 15 -31.88 -39.37 42.76
C GLY A 15 -32.04 -38.04 42.07
N GLU A 16 -30.98 -37.23 42.08
CA GLU A 16 -30.77 -36.10 41.15
C GLU A 16 -29.31 -35.61 41.30
N GLY A 17 -28.37 -36.55 41.19
CA GLY A 17 -26.92 -36.27 41.30
C GLY A 17 -26.22 -36.17 39.95
N ASP A 18 -26.94 -36.30 38.83
CA ASP A 18 -26.33 -36.37 37.49
C ASP A 18 -26.52 -35.08 36.68
N SER A 19 -27.55 -34.28 36.99
CA SER A 19 -27.85 -33.05 36.22
C SER A 19 -27.07 -31.81 36.66
N GLY A 20 -26.51 -31.79 37.88
CA GLY A 20 -25.67 -30.68 38.34
C GLY A 20 -24.22 -30.75 37.85
N GLU A 21 -23.70 -31.97 37.65
CA GLU A 21 -22.32 -32.20 37.23
C GLU A 21 -22.15 -32.11 35.71
N GLN A 22 -23.20 -32.44 34.94
CA GLN A 22 -23.23 -32.22 33.49
C GLN A 22 -23.36 -30.73 33.12
N ALA A 23 -24.03 -29.90 33.93
CA ALA A 23 -24.19 -28.47 33.65
C ALA A 23 -22.86 -27.68 33.75
N LEU A 24 -22.00 -28.03 34.71
CA LEU A 24 -20.70 -27.37 34.91
C LEU A 24 -19.66 -27.78 33.87
N ALA A 25 -19.77 -28.99 33.31
CA ALA A 25 -18.92 -29.42 32.20
C ALA A 25 -19.31 -28.72 30.89
N GLN A 26 -20.60 -28.45 30.69
CA GLN A 26 -21.10 -27.82 29.48
C GLN A 26 -20.80 -26.31 29.41
N GLU A 27 -20.80 -25.59 30.54
CA GLU A 27 -20.40 -24.17 30.57
C GLU A 27 -18.89 -23.96 30.31
N HIS A 28 -18.02 -24.90 30.68
CA HIS A 28 -16.57 -24.73 30.54
C HIS A 28 -16.04 -25.00 29.11
N GLU A 29 -16.88 -25.61 28.26
CA GLU A 29 -16.60 -25.84 26.83
C GLU A 29 -17.07 -24.64 25.98
N ASP A 30 -18.24 -24.06 26.28
CA ASP A 30 -18.75 -22.87 25.58
C ASP A 30 -17.85 -21.63 25.74
N ILE A 31 -17.20 -21.44 26.91
CA ILE A 31 -16.28 -20.30 27.14
C ILE A 31 -14.99 -20.40 26.31
N GLN A 32 -14.54 -21.62 25.99
CA GLN A 32 -13.32 -21.81 25.21
C GLN A 32 -13.54 -21.55 23.71
N GLU A 33 -14.74 -21.84 23.20
CA GLU A 33 -15.10 -21.57 21.81
C GLU A 33 -15.43 -20.09 21.55
N ASP A 34 -16.14 -19.41 22.46
CA ASP A 34 -16.48 -17.98 22.31
C ASP A 34 -15.22 -17.10 22.24
N GLY A 35 -14.28 -17.28 23.18
CA GLY A 35 -13.03 -16.51 23.20
C GLY A 35 -12.07 -16.84 22.05
N THR A 36 -12.11 -18.06 21.50
CA THR A 36 -11.32 -18.42 20.30
C THR A 36 -11.99 -17.92 19.02
N GLN A 37 -13.31 -17.87 18.95
CA GLN A 37 -14.04 -17.30 17.81
C GLN A 37 -13.91 -15.77 17.77
N GLU A 38 -13.97 -15.06 18.90
CA GLU A 38 -13.77 -13.61 18.96
C GLU A 38 -12.33 -13.19 18.64
N VAL A 39 -11.32 -13.90 19.18
CA VAL A 39 -9.90 -13.57 18.90
C VAL A 39 -9.52 -13.87 17.45
N THR A 40 -10.08 -14.93 16.86
CA THR A 40 -9.86 -15.25 15.45
C THR A 40 -10.62 -14.30 14.54
N GLY A 41 -11.87 -13.95 14.87
CA GLY A 41 -12.63 -12.90 14.17
C GLY A 41 -11.88 -11.58 14.14
N ARG A 42 -11.40 -11.10 15.30
CA ARG A 42 -10.60 -9.87 15.39
C ARG A 42 -9.27 -9.93 14.62
N ALA A 43 -8.61 -11.09 14.59
CA ALA A 43 -7.40 -11.29 13.80
C ALA A 43 -7.69 -11.26 12.29
N VAL A 44 -8.82 -11.83 11.87
CA VAL A 44 -9.28 -11.82 10.47
C VAL A 44 -9.75 -10.42 10.06
N ASP A 45 -10.46 -9.70 10.93
CA ASP A 45 -10.87 -8.31 10.72
C ASP A 45 -9.65 -7.40 10.58
N GLY A 46 -8.65 -7.54 11.47
CA GLY A 46 -7.40 -6.80 11.36
C GLY A 46 -6.63 -7.10 10.07
N ALA A 47 -6.67 -8.34 9.58
CA ALA A 47 -6.08 -8.70 8.29
C ALA A 47 -6.85 -8.11 7.10
N ALA A 48 -8.18 -8.10 7.15
CA ALA A 48 -9.03 -7.49 6.13
C ALA A 48 -8.84 -5.97 6.07
N ASP A 49 -8.77 -5.30 7.22
CA ASP A 49 -8.51 -3.88 7.35
C ASP A 49 -7.13 -3.52 6.78
N TYR A 50 -6.10 -4.31 7.11
CA TYR A 50 -4.75 -4.12 6.57
C TYR A 50 -4.72 -4.28 5.05
N GLN A 51 -5.40 -5.30 4.52
CA GLN A 51 -5.52 -5.50 3.07
C GLN A 51 -6.25 -4.34 2.38
N ALA A 52 -7.31 -3.82 2.99
CA ALA A 52 -8.04 -2.66 2.47
C ALA A 52 -7.15 -1.40 2.48
N ALA A 53 -6.41 -1.17 3.57
CA ALA A 53 -5.48 -0.06 3.70
C ALA A 53 -4.36 -0.12 2.64
N LEU A 54 -3.76 -1.29 2.42
CA LEU A 54 -2.70 -1.47 1.43
C LEU A 54 -3.22 -1.25 0.00
N LYS A 55 -4.41 -1.79 -0.33
CA LYS A 55 -5.05 -1.55 -1.63
C LYS A 55 -5.33 -0.07 -1.86
N ARG A 56 -5.80 0.64 -0.83
CA ARG A 56 -6.03 2.09 -0.88
C ARG A 56 -4.72 2.85 -1.10
N GLN A 57 -3.66 2.50 -0.38
CA GLN A 57 -2.35 3.14 -0.55
C GLN A 57 -1.80 2.93 -1.97
N ILE A 58 -1.90 1.71 -2.52
CA ILE A 58 -1.47 1.44 -3.90
C ILE A 58 -2.27 2.29 -4.89
N ALA A 59 -3.58 2.42 -4.71
CA ALA A 59 -4.40 3.28 -5.57
C ALA A 59 -3.99 4.76 -5.46
N ASP A 60 -3.73 5.25 -4.25
CA ASP A 60 -3.25 6.60 -3.96
C ASP A 60 -1.93 6.91 -4.66
N GLU A 61 -0.97 5.99 -4.53
CA GLU A 61 0.36 6.10 -5.13
C GLU A 61 0.31 6.07 -6.67
N ARG A 62 -0.57 5.25 -7.26
CA ARG A 62 -0.79 5.23 -8.71
C ARG A 62 -1.29 6.57 -9.23
N VAL A 63 -2.21 7.21 -8.51
CA VAL A 63 -2.69 8.56 -8.85
C VAL A 63 -1.56 9.58 -8.75
N VAL A 64 -0.82 9.58 -7.65
CA VAL A 64 0.32 10.49 -7.45
C VAL A 64 1.37 10.31 -8.54
N PHE A 65 1.68 9.06 -8.92
CA PHE A 65 2.62 8.76 -9.98
C PHE A 65 2.12 9.25 -11.34
N ALA A 66 0.86 9.00 -11.69
CA ALA A 66 0.28 9.46 -12.95
C ALA A 66 0.28 10.99 -13.07
N LEU A 67 -0.06 11.71 -11.99
CA LEU A 67 -0.01 13.17 -11.97
C LEU A 67 1.41 13.73 -12.13
N LYS A 68 2.40 13.10 -11.51
CA LYS A 68 3.81 13.48 -11.69
C LYS A 68 4.31 13.17 -13.11
N ALA A 69 3.91 12.05 -13.68
CA ALA A 69 4.27 11.68 -15.05
C ALA A 69 3.62 12.61 -16.09
N ALA A 70 2.51 13.26 -15.75
CA ALA A 70 1.89 14.33 -16.53
C ALA A 70 2.47 15.71 -16.24
N ASP A 71 3.55 15.81 -15.46
CA ASP A 71 4.20 17.07 -15.06
C ASP A 71 3.25 18.05 -14.33
N ALA A 72 2.40 17.54 -13.43
CA ALA A 72 1.56 18.39 -12.60
C ALA A 72 2.39 19.36 -11.74
N ARG A 73 2.15 20.66 -11.88
CA ARG A 73 2.76 21.74 -11.08
C ARG A 73 2.49 21.58 -9.59
N SER A 74 1.31 21.05 -9.26
CA SER A 74 0.91 20.73 -7.88
C SER A 74 0.06 19.47 -7.85
N VAL A 75 0.67 18.36 -7.42
CA VAL A 75 -0.02 17.08 -7.23
C VAL A 75 -1.20 17.22 -6.27
N LYS A 76 -1.07 18.05 -5.22
CA LYS A 76 -2.15 18.24 -4.24
C LYS A 76 -3.38 18.91 -4.86
N ALA A 77 -3.18 19.94 -5.67
CA ALA A 77 -4.27 20.61 -6.35
C ALA A 77 -4.91 19.69 -7.42
N ALA A 78 -4.07 19.01 -8.20
CA ALA A 78 -4.56 18.07 -9.21
C ALA A 78 -5.38 16.93 -8.60
N ARG A 79 -4.97 16.39 -7.44
CA ARG A 79 -5.75 15.37 -6.73
C ARG A 79 -7.11 15.87 -6.24
N ALA A 80 -7.22 17.13 -5.83
CA ALA A 80 -8.49 17.69 -5.37
C ALA A 80 -9.51 17.81 -6.51
N LEU A 81 -9.04 18.05 -7.73
CA LEU A 81 -9.89 18.21 -8.92
C LEU A 81 -10.11 16.88 -9.66
N LEU A 82 -9.29 15.87 -9.40
CA LEU A 82 -9.38 14.58 -10.07
C LEU A 82 -10.72 13.86 -9.85
N GLU A 83 -11.37 14.07 -8.70
CA GLU A 83 -12.70 13.50 -8.43
C GLU A 83 -13.79 14.10 -9.34
N GLU A 84 -13.65 15.36 -9.77
CA GLU A 84 -14.56 16.02 -10.72
C GLU A 84 -14.37 15.49 -12.15
N HIS A 85 -13.22 14.86 -12.42
CA HIS A 85 -12.86 14.28 -13.72
C HIS A 85 -12.84 12.74 -13.71
N ASP A 86 -13.68 12.10 -12.88
CA ASP A 86 -13.84 10.63 -12.82
C ASP A 86 -12.54 9.85 -12.53
N GLY A 87 -11.54 10.47 -11.91
CA GLY A 87 -10.25 9.82 -11.71
C GLY A 87 -9.30 9.89 -12.91
N ASP A 88 -9.71 10.52 -14.02
CA ASP A 88 -8.95 10.54 -15.28
C ASP A 88 -8.00 11.73 -15.37
N VAL A 89 -6.70 11.42 -15.33
CA VAL A 89 -5.63 12.42 -15.44
C VAL A 89 -5.62 13.07 -16.82
N ALA A 90 -5.97 12.35 -17.90
CA ALA A 90 -6.00 12.93 -19.24
C ALA A 90 -7.17 13.92 -19.40
N ALA A 91 -8.33 13.60 -18.84
CA ALA A 91 -9.47 14.51 -18.79
C ALA A 91 -9.14 15.77 -17.98
N LEU A 92 -8.48 15.61 -16.82
CA LEU A 92 -8.01 16.74 -16.01
C LEU A 92 -6.97 17.60 -16.74
N VAL A 93 -6.03 17.00 -17.49
CA VAL A 93 -5.05 17.73 -18.32
C VAL A 93 -5.74 18.55 -19.41
N ALA A 94 -6.77 18.00 -20.05
CA ALA A 94 -7.52 18.67 -21.11
C ALA A 94 -8.39 19.81 -20.56
N ALA A 95 -9.06 19.59 -19.42
CA ALA A 95 -9.93 20.58 -18.79
C ALA A 95 -9.15 21.69 -18.09
N GLU A 96 -8.03 21.35 -17.45
CA GLU A 96 -7.21 22.27 -16.67
C GLU A 96 -5.72 22.29 -17.09
N PRO A 97 -5.41 22.77 -18.31
CA PRO A 97 -4.03 22.79 -18.80
C PRO A 97 -3.08 23.58 -17.90
N TRP A 98 -3.56 24.64 -17.24
CA TRP A 98 -2.77 25.53 -16.39
C TRP A 98 -2.12 24.85 -15.17
N LEU A 99 -2.60 23.66 -14.80
CA LEU A 99 -2.14 22.87 -13.67
C LEU A 99 -0.93 21.98 -13.98
N PHE A 100 -0.58 21.83 -15.26
CA PHE A 100 0.50 20.96 -15.73
C PHE A 100 1.57 21.79 -16.45
N GLU A 101 2.83 21.35 -16.37
CA GLU A 101 3.92 21.90 -17.16
C GLU A 101 3.93 21.19 -18.54
N GLY A 102 4.21 21.92 -19.62
CA GLY A 102 4.27 21.34 -20.97
C GLY A 102 2.94 21.21 -21.73
N THR A 103 1.81 21.56 -21.12
CA THR A 103 0.52 21.74 -21.82
C THR A 103 0.49 23.09 -22.53
N GLU A 104 1.28 23.20 -23.58
CA GLU A 104 1.38 24.43 -24.37
C GLU A 104 0.05 24.71 -25.07
N GLY A 105 -0.71 25.67 -24.52
CA GLY A 105 -1.88 26.22 -25.18
C GLY A 105 -2.56 27.34 -24.40
N THR A 106 -2.30 28.60 -24.78
CA THR A 106 -3.13 29.82 -24.55
C THR A 106 -2.83 30.78 -23.39
N SER A 107 -1.62 30.82 -22.81
CA SER A 107 -1.15 32.09 -22.23
C SER A 107 0.22 32.47 -22.79
N GLN A 108 0.21 33.49 -23.62
CA GLN A 108 1.37 34.29 -23.96
C GLN A 108 1.97 34.83 -22.66
N SER A 109 2.92 34.12 -22.06
CA SER A 109 3.85 34.71 -21.10
C SER A 109 5.08 33.83 -20.96
N SER A 110 6.05 34.08 -21.84
CA SER A 110 7.47 34.03 -21.53
C SER A 110 7.96 32.80 -20.77
N SER A 111 8.03 31.65 -21.43
CA SER A 111 9.13 30.69 -21.26
C SER A 111 9.28 29.84 -22.51
N GLN A 112 9.28 30.49 -23.68
CA GLN A 112 10.24 30.11 -24.70
C GLN A 112 11.63 30.37 -24.10
N THR A 113 12.18 29.41 -23.37
CA THR A 113 13.63 29.24 -23.42
C THR A 113 13.91 28.73 -24.82
N SER A 114 14.03 29.70 -25.72
CA SER A 114 14.50 29.56 -27.07
C SER A 114 15.59 28.50 -27.14
N ALA A 115 15.46 27.66 -28.17
CA ALA A 115 16.60 27.16 -28.91
C ALA A 115 17.81 28.11 -28.82
N GLY A 116 18.95 27.58 -28.41
CA GLY A 116 20.25 28.23 -28.56
C GLY A 116 20.38 29.58 -27.85
N GLY A 117 20.72 29.57 -26.56
CA GLY A 117 21.22 30.76 -25.87
C GLY A 117 22.39 31.38 -26.63
N ALA A 118 22.43 32.72 -26.69
CA ALA A 118 23.31 33.58 -27.48
C ALA A 118 24.82 33.54 -27.13
N THR A 119 25.29 32.46 -26.53
CA THR A 119 26.70 32.10 -26.44
C THR A 119 26.88 30.95 -27.42
N GLY A 120 27.65 31.10 -28.50
CA GLY A 120 28.00 30.00 -29.40
C GLY A 120 28.89 28.93 -28.76
N LEU A 121 28.57 28.54 -27.53
CA LEU A 121 29.26 27.57 -26.69
C LEU A 121 28.39 26.33 -26.66
N GLU A 122 29.01 25.20 -26.95
CA GLU A 122 28.33 23.91 -26.92
C GLU A 122 27.73 23.65 -25.53
N PRO A 123 26.56 22.98 -25.47
CA PRO A 123 25.92 22.65 -24.20
C PRO A 123 26.91 21.88 -23.32
N ALA A 124 27.05 22.28 -22.06
CA ALA A 124 27.90 21.62 -21.08
C ALA A 124 27.39 20.18 -20.88
N GLY A 125 27.97 19.25 -21.65
CA GLY A 125 27.44 17.89 -21.84
C GLY A 125 27.77 17.30 -23.21
N ALA A 126 28.11 18.13 -24.21
CA ALA A 126 28.77 17.67 -25.42
C ALA A 126 30.16 17.13 -25.02
N SER A 127 30.26 15.82 -24.79
CA SER A 127 31.56 15.16 -24.75
C SER A 127 32.22 15.44 -26.09
N GLY A 128 33.23 16.31 -26.10
CA GLY A 128 34.05 16.66 -27.27
C GLY A 128 34.92 15.50 -27.77
N GLY A 129 34.48 14.26 -27.59
CA GLY A 129 35.00 13.07 -28.24
C GLY A 129 33.88 12.49 -29.09
N SER A 130 34.18 12.18 -30.36
CA SER A 130 33.24 11.42 -31.18
C SER A 130 32.82 10.14 -30.45
N ASP A 131 31.63 9.64 -30.77
CA ASP A 131 31.14 8.35 -30.25
C ASP A 131 32.21 7.26 -30.37
N ASP A 132 32.99 7.27 -31.47
CA ASP A 132 34.12 6.37 -31.69
C ASP A 132 35.20 6.46 -30.58
N GLN A 133 35.53 7.66 -30.12
CA GLN A 133 36.53 7.87 -29.06
C GLN A 133 36.00 7.40 -27.69
N TYR A 134 34.70 7.60 -27.46
CA TYR A 134 34.01 7.11 -26.27
C TYR A 134 33.99 5.58 -26.26
N MET A 135 33.63 4.95 -27.38
CA MET A 135 33.62 3.49 -27.54
C MET A 135 35.04 2.90 -27.45
N ARG A 136 36.04 3.51 -28.09
CA ARG A 136 37.46 3.10 -27.98
C ARG A 136 37.99 3.13 -26.54
N ARG A 137 37.53 4.10 -25.74
CA ARG A 137 37.87 4.17 -24.32
C ARG A 137 37.25 3.00 -23.56
N TRP A 138 36.00 2.65 -23.83
CA TRP A 138 35.34 1.49 -23.22
C TRP A 138 35.96 0.16 -23.65
N GLU A 139 36.30 -0.01 -24.93
CA GLU A 139 37.02 -1.18 -25.44
C GLU A 139 38.36 -1.38 -24.71
N ARG A 140 39.11 -0.31 -24.45
CA ARG A 140 40.36 -0.37 -23.68
C ARG A 140 40.13 -0.72 -22.21
N ILE A 141 39.13 -0.11 -21.57
CA ILE A 141 38.79 -0.38 -20.15
C ILE A 141 38.35 -1.83 -19.98
N ALA A 142 37.61 -2.36 -20.95
CA ALA A 142 37.09 -3.72 -20.93
C ALA A 142 38.10 -4.76 -21.45
N GLY A 143 39.29 -4.34 -21.89
CA GLY A 143 40.32 -5.25 -22.42
C GLY A 143 40.03 -5.83 -23.82
N LEU A 144 38.98 -5.35 -24.50
CA LEU A 144 38.64 -5.78 -25.87
C LEU A 144 39.49 -5.09 -26.95
N ALA A 145 40.24 -4.05 -26.57
CA ALA A 145 41.17 -3.36 -27.47
C ALA A 145 42.49 -4.16 -27.59
N ASP A 146 42.43 -5.23 -28.37
CA ASP A 146 43.58 -6.02 -28.87
C ASP A 146 44.36 -6.86 -27.85
N GLU A 147 43.94 -8.12 -27.72
CA GLU A 147 44.84 -9.24 -27.48
C GLU A 147 44.91 -10.15 -28.72
N GLY A 148 45.37 -9.58 -29.84
CA GLY A 148 46.06 -10.31 -30.87
C GLY A 148 47.50 -10.59 -30.44
N LYS A 149 47.72 -11.71 -29.73
CA LYS A 149 49.03 -12.37 -29.69
C LYS A 149 48.90 -13.83 -30.05
N GLU A 150 49.35 -14.14 -31.26
CA GLU A 150 50.06 -15.40 -31.57
C GLU A 150 51.20 -15.66 -30.57
#